data_AF-A0A7J6W8U8-F1
#
_entry.id   AF-A0A7J6W8U8-F1
#
_cell.length_a   1.000
_cell.length_b   1.000
_cell.length_c   1.000
_cell.angle_alpha   90.00
_cell.angle_beta   90.00
_cell.angle_gamma   90.00
#
_symmetry.space_group_name_H-M   'P 1'
#
loop_
_entity.id
_entity.type
_entity.pdbx_description
1 polymer ?
#
loop_
_entity_poly.entity_id
_entity_poly.type
_entity_poly.pdbx_seq_one_letter_code
_entity_poly.pdbx_strand_id
1 'polypeptide(L)'
;MERQVGIIGAGISGLLACKYVLEMGFNPIVFEAKPSVYQVVFVILCVGRFSDVPNIPVFPLNQGPEVFDGKVVHSMHYSSMDDIDAAKFIEGKRVTVVGIQKSALDIATECTMVNGVENPCTVLYRNAHWSIPHYFPWGVPLALLYFNRFAELMIHKPGEGFMLYLLATLLSPLRWLQSKFVESYLKWKLHLKKYNMIPKQSFNKDAFSCTIAITPDNFFDRVEEGSIILKKSATFSFCKNGLMIEGDIAPLETDVVILATGYKGDEKLKNIFVSSTFQKYIFGASNTTVPLYR
;
A
#
# COMPACT_ATOMS: atom_id res chain seq x y z
N MET A 1 -20.63 -36.97 6.44
CA MET A 1 -20.57 -35.51 6.50
C MET A 1 -19.69 -35.09 5.32
N GLU A 2 -20.23 -34.38 4.34
CA GLU A 2 -19.41 -33.96 3.19
C GLU A 2 -18.23 -33.13 3.66
N ARG A 3 -17.03 -33.39 3.12
CA ARG A 3 -15.78 -32.71 3.46
C ARG A 3 -15.74 -31.30 2.81
N GLN A 4 -16.76 -30.49 3.07
CA GLN A 4 -16.92 -29.17 2.46
C GLN A 4 -16.07 -28.11 3.17
N VAL A 5 -15.28 -27.36 2.41
CA VAL A 5 -14.44 -26.27 2.92
C VAL A 5 -14.86 -24.97 2.25
N GLY A 6 -15.25 -23.98 3.04
CA GLY A 6 -15.56 -22.65 2.53
C GLY A 6 -14.29 -21.83 2.33
N ILE A 7 -14.12 -21.21 1.16
CA ILE A 7 -13.00 -20.31 0.86
C ILE A 7 -13.59 -18.93 0.55
N ILE A 8 -13.24 -17.90 1.33
CA ILE A 8 -13.76 -16.55 1.13
C ILE A 8 -12.74 -15.70 0.38
N GLY A 9 -13.08 -15.29 -0.84
CA GLY A 9 -12.26 -14.52 -1.76
C GLY A 9 -11.68 -15.38 -2.88
N ALA A 10 -11.87 -14.95 -4.13
CA ALA A 10 -11.40 -15.62 -5.35
C ALA A 10 -10.14 -14.98 -5.94
N GLY A 11 -9.37 -14.23 -5.14
CA GLY A 11 -8.05 -13.72 -5.53
C GLY A 11 -6.98 -14.81 -5.61
N ILE A 12 -5.72 -14.40 -5.83
CA ILE A 12 -4.58 -15.32 -6.01
C ILE A 12 -4.48 -16.35 -4.86
N SER A 13 -4.61 -15.90 -3.61
CA SER A 13 -4.54 -16.79 -2.44
C SER A 13 -5.74 -17.74 -2.34
N GLY A 14 -6.94 -17.29 -2.72
CA GLY A 14 -8.15 -18.12 -2.71
C GLY A 14 -8.14 -19.22 -3.76
N LEU A 15 -7.71 -18.90 -4.97
CA LEU A 15 -7.54 -19.88 -6.04
C LEU A 15 -6.47 -20.92 -5.70
N LEU A 16 -5.36 -20.49 -5.08
CA LEU A 16 -4.33 -21.39 -4.61
C LEU A 16 -4.82 -22.29 -3.47
N ALA A 17 -5.55 -21.73 -2.50
CA ALA A 17 -6.18 -22.49 -1.42
C ALA A 17 -7.15 -23.54 -1.98
N CYS A 18 -7.97 -23.17 -2.96
CA CYS A 18 -8.90 -24.09 -3.63
C CYS A 18 -8.17 -25.29 -4.23
N LYS A 19 -7.08 -25.05 -4.98
CA LYS A 19 -6.24 -26.12 -5.54
C LYS A 19 -5.73 -27.08 -4.45
N TYR A 20 -5.16 -26.57 -3.36
CA TYR A 20 -4.63 -27.43 -2.29
C TYR A 20 -5.72 -28.20 -1.56
N VAL A 21 -6.87 -27.59 -1.32
CA VAL A 21 -8.03 -28.26 -0.70
C VAL A 21 -8.52 -29.42 -1.55
N LEU A 22 -8.55 -29.27 -2.90
CA LEU A 22 -8.84 -30.36 -3.82
C LEU A 22 -7.81 -31.49 -3.73
N GLU A 23 -6.52 -31.15 -3.73
CA GLU A 23 -5.42 -32.13 -3.62
C GLU A 23 -5.48 -32.95 -2.31
N MET A 24 -6.04 -32.37 -1.24
CA MET A 24 -6.27 -33.04 0.04
C MET A 24 -7.55 -33.89 0.08
N GLY A 25 -8.34 -33.94 -0.99
CA GLY A 25 -9.58 -34.73 -1.08
C GLY A 25 -10.77 -34.10 -0.35
N PHE A 26 -10.77 -32.77 -0.19
CA PHE A 26 -11.91 -31.99 0.29
C PHE A 26 -12.68 -31.37 -0.90
N ASN A 27 -13.91 -30.94 -0.65
CA ASN A 27 -14.75 -30.25 -1.63
C ASN A 27 -14.78 -28.75 -1.33
N PRO A 28 -13.96 -27.90 -1.99
CA PRO A 28 -13.98 -26.47 -1.74
C PRO A 28 -15.19 -25.78 -2.36
N ILE A 29 -15.72 -24.78 -1.67
CA ILE A 29 -16.70 -23.83 -2.20
C ILE A 29 -16.07 -22.44 -2.09
N VAL A 30 -15.86 -21.77 -3.22
CA VAL A 30 -15.28 -20.43 -3.26
C VAL A 30 -16.37 -19.37 -3.30
N PHE A 31 -16.33 -18.44 -2.35
CA PHE A 31 -17.29 -17.35 -2.22
C PHE A 31 -16.67 -16.02 -2.64
N GLU A 32 -17.35 -15.30 -3.53
CA GLU A 32 -16.97 -13.97 -4.00
C GLU A 32 -18.17 -13.02 -3.89
N ALA A 33 -18.07 -12.05 -2.97
CA ALA A 33 -18.92 -10.88 -2.73
C ALA A 33 -20.46 -11.02 -2.67
N LYS A 34 -21.06 -12.21 -2.89
CA LYS A 34 -22.51 -12.40 -2.90
C LYS A 34 -23.04 -12.91 -1.54
N PRO A 35 -24.05 -12.24 -0.95
CA PRO A 35 -24.60 -12.63 0.34
C PRO A 35 -25.29 -13.99 0.23
N SER A 36 -24.87 -14.93 1.07
CA SER A 36 -25.37 -16.30 1.07
C SER A 36 -25.03 -16.98 2.40
N VAL A 37 -25.82 -17.98 2.81
CA VAL A 37 -25.63 -18.72 4.07
C VAL A 37 -25.20 -20.14 3.76
N TYR A 38 -24.07 -20.55 4.33
CA TYR A 38 -23.48 -21.88 4.14
C TYR A 38 -23.00 -22.47 5.47
N GLN A 39 -23.09 -23.79 5.59
CA GLN A 39 -22.51 -24.54 6.70
C GLN A 39 -21.39 -25.44 6.17
N VAL A 40 -20.19 -25.25 6.69
CA VAL A 40 -18.97 -25.96 6.25
C VAL A 40 -18.16 -26.40 7.47
N VAL A 41 -17.31 -27.42 7.29
CA VAL A 41 -16.46 -27.93 8.40
C VAL A 41 -15.22 -27.08 8.63
N PHE A 42 -14.72 -26.41 7.58
CA PHE A 42 -13.60 -25.49 7.65
C PHE A 42 -13.87 -24.24 6.83
N VAL A 43 -13.30 -23.11 7.26
CA VAL A 43 -13.32 -21.84 6.53
C VAL A 43 -11.88 -21.36 6.35
N ILE A 44 -11.53 -21.02 5.11
CA ILE A 44 -10.26 -20.38 4.74
C ILE A 44 -10.57 -18.94 4.31
N LEU A 45 -9.95 -17.96 4.98
CA LEU A 45 -10.13 -16.55 4.65
C LEU A 45 -9.02 -16.05 3.71
N CYS A 46 -9.39 -15.70 2.49
CA CYS A 46 -8.54 -15.17 1.44
C CYS A 46 -8.98 -13.76 1.02
N VAL A 47 -9.32 -12.93 2.00
CA VAL A 47 -10.04 -11.65 1.81
C VAL A 47 -9.17 -10.44 1.44
N GLY A 48 -7.85 -10.60 1.39
CA GLY A 48 -6.90 -9.52 1.12
C GLY A 48 -6.78 -8.47 2.24
N ARG A 49 -5.66 -7.73 2.26
CA ARG A 49 -5.35 -6.70 3.28
C ARG A 49 -5.75 -5.28 2.86
N PHE A 50 -5.79 -5.01 1.56
CA PHE A 50 -5.87 -3.67 0.99
C PHE A 50 -7.25 -3.37 0.38
N SER A 51 -8.32 -3.62 1.15
CA SER A 51 -9.71 -3.40 0.70
C SER A 51 -10.67 -3.14 1.86
N ASP A 52 -11.89 -2.73 1.51
CA ASP A 52 -13.09 -2.49 2.33
C ASP A 52 -13.02 -1.34 3.35
N VAL A 53 -12.02 -1.34 4.24
CA VAL A 53 -11.93 -0.34 5.32
C VAL A 53 -10.83 0.66 4.99
N PRO A 54 -11.16 1.84 4.43
CA PRO A 54 -10.17 2.85 4.08
C PRO A 54 -9.52 3.43 5.35
N ASN A 55 -8.23 3.74 5.28
CA ASN A 55 -7.52 4.38 6.37
C ASN A 55 -7.63 5.90 6.25
N ILE A 56 -8.72 6.47 6.77
CA ILE A 56 -8.93 7.93 6.76
C ILE A 56 -8.21 8.56 7.97
N PRO A 57 -7.35 9.58 7.76
CA PRO A 57 -6.73 10.30 8.86
C PRO A 57 -7.78 10.98 9.75
N VAL A 58 -7.53 11.01 11.06
CA VAL A 58 -8.36 11.74 12.01
C VAL A 58 -7.83 13.15 12.15
N PHE A 59 -8.71 14.14 12.04
CA PHE A 59 -8.39 15.56 12.15
C PHE A 59 -8.97 16.14 13.44
N PRO A 60 -8.35 17.17 14.02
CA PRO A 60 -8.96 17.97 15.08
C PRO A 60 -10.27 18.63 14.63
N LEU A 61 -11.06 19.10 15.59
CA LEU A 61 -12.32 19.80 15.33
C LEU A 61 -12.08 21.01 14.42
N ASN A 62 -12.90 21.16 13.38
CA ASN A 62 -12.83 22.23 12.37
C ASN A 62 -11.52 22.25 11.57
N GLN A 63 -10.86 21.10 11.44
CA GLN A 63 -9.61 20.93 10.69
C GLN A 63 -9.67 19.73 9.74
N GLY A 64 -10.81 19.07 9.62
CA GLY A 64 -11.02 17.92 8.74
C GLY A 64 -11.80 18.26 7.47
N PRO A 65 -12.14 17.25 6.67
CA PRO A 65 -12.89 17.40 5.43
C PRO A 65 -14.20 18.21 5.54
N GLU A 66 -14.78 18.30 6.74
CA GLU A 66 -16.02 19.03 7.01
C GLU A 66 -15.93 20.54 6.77
N VAL A 67 -14.74 21.14 6.81
CA VAL A 67 -14.55 22.58 6.56
C VAL A 67 -14.12 22.90 5.12
N PHE A 68 -13.96 21.88 4.28
CA PHE A 68 -13.44 22.03 2.92
C PHE A 68 -14.58 22.15 1.90
N ASP A 69 -14.53 23.19 1.05
CA ASP A 69 -15.57 23.42 0.03
C ASP A 69 -15.43 22.47 -1.17
N GLY A 70 -14.27 21.83 -1.34
CA GLY A 70 -13.99 20.90 -2.43
C GLY A 70 -14.49 19.48 -2.16
N LYS A 71 -13.96 18.51 -2.93
CA LYS A 71 -14.32 17.08 -2.78
C LYS A 71 -13.19 16.29 -2.15
N VAL A 72 -13.52 15.45 -1.17
CA VAL A 72 -12.58 14.49 -0.58
C VAL A 72 -13.07 13.08 -0.86
N VAL A 73 -12.20 12.26 -1.45
CA VAL A 73 -12.46 10.82 -1.66
C VAL A 73 -11.25 10.01 -1.23
N HIS A 74 -11.48 8.77 -0.79
CA HIS A 74 -10.39 7.81 -0.63
C HIS A 74 -10.04 7.18 -1.98
N SER A 75 -8.79 6.76 -2.17
CA SER A 75 -8.34 6.10 -3.41
C SER A 75 -9.21 4.88 -3.77
N MET A 76 -9.69 4.14 -2.77
CA MET A 76 -10.65 3.04 -2.95
C MET A 76 -11.92 3.45 -3.71
N HIS A 77 -12.49 4.61 -3.37
CA HIS A 77 -13.70 5.11 -4.01
C HIS A 77 -13.40 5.69 -5.39
N TYR A 78 -12.26 6.38 -5.52
CA TYR A 78 -11.78 6.87 -6.81
C TYR A 78 -11.61 5.71 -7.80
N SER A 79 -10.89 4.65 -7.41
CA SER A 79 -10.67 3.46 -8.23
C SER A 79 -11.92 2.60 -8.47
N SER A 80 -13.04 2.91 -7.81
CA SER A 80 -14.33 2.24 -8.08
C SER A 80 -15.20 2.98 -9.10
N MET A 81 -14.80 4.19 -9.50
CA MET A 81 -15.41 4.93 -10.61
C MET A 81 -15.06 4.23 -11.93
N ASP A 82 -15.91 4.40 -12.94
CA ASP A 82 -15.49 4.07 -14.30
C ASP A 82 -14.47 5.09 -14.82
N ASP A 83 -13.72 4.72 -15.87
CA ASP A 83 -12.63 5.53 -16.39
C ASP A 83 -13.10 6.94 -16.85
N ILE A 84 -14.34 7.07 -17.32
CA ILE A 84 -14.90 8.33 -17.82
C ILE A 84 -15.25 9.25 -16.64
N ASP A 85 -15.89 8.70 -15.62
CA ASP A 85 -16.27 9.42 -14.42
C ASP A 85 -15.05 9.81 -13.59
N ALA A 86 -14.03 8.94 -13.50
CA ALA A 86 -12.75 9.24 -12.89
C ALA A 86 -12.07 10.43 -13.59
N ALA A 87 -11.96 10.41 -14.92
CA ALA A 87 -11.38 11.50 -15.68
C ALA A 87 -12.13 12.83 -15.46
N LYS A 88 -13.47 12.84 -15.56
CA LYS A 88 -14.30 14.02 -15.25
C LYS A 88 -14.18 14.49 -13.81
N PHE A 89 -13.91 13.57 -12.88
CA PHE A 89 -13.75 13.89 -11.48
C PHE A 89 -12.52 14.76 -11.22
N ILE A 90 -11.45 14.60 -12.01
CA ILE A 90 -10.17 15.34 -11.87
C ILE A 90 -9.95 16.43 -12.93
N GLU A 91 -10.66 16.38 -14.05
CA GLU A 91 -10.48 17.29 -15.19
C GLU A 91 -10.63 18.77 -14.78
N GLY A 92 -9.61 19.57 -15.13
CA GLY A 92 -9.58 21.02 -14.90
C GLY A 92 -9.51 21.42 -13.42
N LYS A 93 -9.21 20.48 -12.52
CA LYS A 93 -9.18 20.71 -11.07
C LYS A 93 -7.77 20.61 -10.50
N ARG A 94 -7.52 21.35 -9.42
CA ARG A 94 -6.31 21.22 -8.62
C ARG A 94 -6.47 20.02 -7.69
N VAL A 95 -5.80 18.93 -8.04
CA VAL A 95 -5.88 17.67 -7.29
C VAL A 95 -4.70 17.57 -6.33
N THR A 96 -4.99 17.30 -5.05
CA THR A 96 -3.99 16.89 -4.08
C THR A 96 -4.18 15.42 -3.71
N VAL A 97 -3.19 14.59 -4.02
CA VAL A 97 -3.14 13.17 -3.67
C VAL A 97 -2.32 13.02 -2.38
N VAL A 98 -2.93 12.48 -1.33
CA VAL A 98 -2.28 12.29 -0.03
C VAL A 98 -1.73 10.87 0.09
N GLY A 99 -0.40 10.72 -0.03
CA GLY A 99 0.31 9.45 -0.04
C GLY A 99 1.47 9.46 -1.04
N ILE A 100 2.30 8.41 -1.07
CA ILE A 100 3.40 8.26 -2.05
C ILE A 100 3.68 6.79 -2.42
N GLN A 101 2.73 5.90 -2.13
CA GLN A 101 2.80 4.49 -2.52
C GLN A 101 1.98 4.24 -3.78
N LYS A 102 1.79 2.98 -4.18
CA LYS A 102 1.23 2.58 -5.48
C LYS A 102 0.00 3.39 -5.90
N SER A 103 -1.07 3.41 -5.11
CA SER A 103 -2.29 4.16 -5.45
C SER A 103 -2.03 5.66 -5.63
N ALA A 104 -1.17 6.26 -4.81
CA ALA A 104 -0.87 7.68 -4.93
C ALA A 104 -0.08 7.99 -6.21
N LEU A 105 0.89 7.14 -6.56
CA LEU A 105 1.69 7.30 -7.77
C LEU A 105 0.84 7.14 -9.03
N ASP A 106 -0.02 6.12 -9.07
CA ASP A 106 -0.89 5.87 -10.23
C ASP A 106 -1.88 7.02 -10.44
N ILE A 107 -2.57 7.44 -9.38
CA ILE A 107 -3.57 8.52 -9.46
C ILE A 107 -2.89 9.85 -9.81
N ALA A 108 -1.70 10.12 -9.28
CA ALA A 108 -0.95 11.31 -9.67
C ALA A 108 -0.57 11.29 -11.16
N THR A 109 -0.13 10.15 -11.68
CA THR A 109 0.12 9.98 -13.12
C THR A 109 -1.18 10.15 -13.92
N GLU A 110 -2.31 9.62 -13.46
CA GLU A 110 -3.61 9.83 -14.10
C GLU A 110 -4.01 11.30 -14.16
N CYS A 111 -3.84 12.03 -13.05
CA CYS A 111 -4.06 13.47 -12.99
C CYS A 111 -3.22 14.21 -14.04
N THR A 112 -1.97 13.82 -14.23
CA THR A 112 -1.10 14.46 -15.23
C THR A 112 -1.48 14.16 -16.67
N MET A 113 -2.11 12.99 -16.93
CA MET A 113 -2.60 12.64 -18.26
C MET A 113 -3.84 13.46 -18.64
N VAL A 114 -4.68 13.81 -17.66
CA VAL A 114 -5.89 14.62 -17.88
C VAL A 114 -5.58 16.12 -17.87
N ASN A 115 -4.78 16.58 -16.90
CA ASN A 115 -4.62 18.01 -16.61
C ASN A 115 -3.27 18.61 -17.07
N GLY A 116 -2.26 17.77 -17.32
CA GLY A 116 -0.93 18.22 -17.69
C GLY A 116 -0.31 19.22 -16.70
N VAL A 117 0.46 20.18 -17.24
CA VAL A 117 1.11 21.26 -16.48
C VAL A 117 0.16 22.42 -16.15
N GLU A 118 -1.00 22.51 -16.80
CA GLU A 118 -1.96 23.60 -16.60
C GLU A 118 -2.62 23.52 -15.22
N ASN A 119 -2.96 22.30 -14.78
CA ASN A 119 -3.48 22.04 -13.44
C ASN A 119 -2.66 20.90 -12.78
N PRO A 120 -1.48 21.20 -12.23
CA PRO A 120 -0.56 20.19 -11.74
C PRO A 120 -1.12 19.44 -10.51
N CYS A 121 -0.79 18.15 -10.44
CA CYS A 121 -1.18 17.30 -9.31
C CYS A 121 -0.17 17.47 -8.17
N THR A 122 -0.65 17.85 -6.98
CA THR A 122 0.21 17.85 -5.78
C THR A 122 0.18 16.50 -5.10
N VAL A 123 1.35 15.89 -4.87
CA VAL A 123 1.49 14.67 -4.10
C VAL A 123 2.01 15.03 -2.71
N LEU A 124 1.12 14.97 -1.73
CA LEU A 124 1.40 15.29 -0.33
C LEU A 124 1.77 14.01 0.43
N TYR A 125 2.98 13.95 0.97
CA TYR A 125 3.48 12.73 1.61
C TYR A 125 4.29 12.99 2.88
N ARG A 126 4.28 12.00 3.78
CA ARG A 126 4.97 12.09 5.07
C ARG A 126 6.38 11.54 5.04
N ASN A 127 6.52 10.31 4.58
CA ASN A 127 7.78 9.60 4.48
C ASN A 127 8.02 9.22 3.02
N ALA A 128 9.24 9.44 2.53
CA ALA A 128 9.65 8.84 1.27
C ALA A 128 9.80 7.33 1.46
N HIS A 129 9.40 6.57 0.45
CA HIS A 129 9.57 5.13 0.37
C HIS A 129 10.35 4.76 -0.88
N TRP A 130 11.04 3.62 -0.85
CA TRP A 130 11.71 3.12 -2.03
C TRP A 130 10.69 2.73 -3.09
N SER A 131 10.85 3.25 -4.30
CA SER A 131 10.08 2.83 -5.46
C SER A 131 11.00 2.20 -6.51
N ILE A 132 10.50 1.22 -7.25
CA ILE A 132 11.27 0.50 -8.28
C ILE A 132 10.68 0.77 -9.66
N PRO A 133 11.48 1.17 -10.66
CA PRO A 133 10.97 1.33 -12.03
C PRO A 133 10.78 -0.02 -12.73
N HIS A 134 11.61 -1.02 -12.39
CA HIS A 134 11.49 -2.39 -12.89
C HIS A 134 12.24 -3.36 -11.95
N TYR A 135 12.04 -4.66 -12.17
CA TYR A 135 12.56 -5.74 -11.31
C TYR A 135 14.03 -6.13 -11.58
N PHE A 136 14.84 -5.25 -12.18
CA PHE A 136 16.21 -5.56 -12.64
C PHE A 136 17.24 -4.49 -12.22
N PRO A 137 17.45 -4.24 -10.92
CA PRO A 137 18.50 -3.33 -10.48
C PRO A 137 19.87 -3.75 -11.01
N TRP A 138 20.55 -2.86 -11.73
CA TRP A 138 21.82 -3.14 -12.41
C TRP A 138 21.81 -4.42 -13.29
N GLY A 139 20.65 -4.77 -13.85
CA GLY A 139 20.49 -5.97 -14.69
C GLY A 139 20.32 -7.29 -13.92
N VAL A 140 20.36 -7.26 -12.58
CA VAL A 140 20.16 -8.46 -11.75
C VAL A 140 18.67 -8.59 -11.39
N PRO A 141 18.02 -9.74 -11.66
CA PRO A 141 16.63 -9.95 -11.25
C PRO A 141 16.46 -9.82 -9.73
N LEU A 142 15.57 -8.93 -9.29
CA LEU A 142 15.30 -8.68 -7.87
C LEU A 142 14.85 -9.97 -7.14
N ALA A 143 14.17 -10.87 -7.86
CA ALA A 143 13.76 -12.17 -7.33
C ALA A 143 14.92 -13.07 -6.87
N LEU A 144 16.08 -12.98 -7.52
CA LEU A 144 17.28 -13.73 -7.11
C LEU A 144 17.89 -13.17 -5.82
N LEU A 145 17.60 -11.91 -5.48
CA LEU A 145 18.08 -11.28 -4.26
C LEU A 145 17.08 -11.47 -3.10
N TYR A 146 15.77 -11.39 -3.37
CA TYR A 146 14.74 -11.31 -2.32
C TYR A 146 13.69 -12.42 -2.32
N PHE A 147 13.41 -13.08 -3.46
CA PHE A 147 12.26 -13.99 -3.60
C PHE A 147 12.69 -15.43 -3.86
N ASN A 148 13.55 -15.95 -2.99
CA ASN A 148 14.03 -17.34 -3.05
C ASN A 148 14.36 -17.90 -1.66
N ARG A 149 14.50 -19.23 -1.58
CA ARG A 149 14.76 -19.93 -0.31
C ARG A 149 16.07 -19.54 0.37
N PHE A 150 17.09 -19.13 -0.39
CA PHE A 150 18.34 -18.68 0.19
C PHE A 150 18.17 -17.30 0.84
N ALA A 151 17.40 -16.40 0.21
CA ALA A 151 17.06 -15.10 0.79
C ALA A 151 16.40 -15.23 2.17
N GLU A 152 15.53 -16.24 2.31
CA GLU A 152 14.86 -16.60 3.56
C GLU A 152 15.79 -17.05 4.69
N LEU A 153 17.04 -17.46 4.42
CA LEU A 153 18.03 -17.82 5.45
C LEU A 153 18.68 -16.58 6.09
N MET A 154 18.52 -15.40 5.49
CA MET A 154 19.14 -14.15 5.96
C MET A 154 18.21 -13.33 6.86
N ILE A 155 17.02 -13.86 7.18
CA ILE A 155 15.94 -13.15 7.87
C ILE A 155 15.65 -13.88 9.18
N HIS A 156 15.63 -13.13 10.29
CA HIS A 156 15.19 -13.63 11.59
C HIS A 156 13.69 -13.90 11.60
N LYS A 157 13.29 -15.09 12.05
CA LYS A 157 11.87 -15.52 12.08
C LYS A 157 11.39 -15.69 13.53
N PRO A 158 10.11 -15.41 13.81
CA PRO A 158 9.54 -15.72 15.12
C PRO A 158 9.65 -17.21 15.44
N GLY A 159 10.17 -17.54 16.63
CA GLY A 159 10.33 -18.93 17.07
C GLY A 159 11.45 -19.71 16.36
N GLU A 160 12.39 -19.04 15.70
CA GLU A 160 13.48 -19.72 15.01
C GLU A 160 14.44 -20.45 15.97
N GLY A 161 14.94 -21.61 15.55
CA GLY A 161 15.94 -22.37 16.30
C GLY A 161 17.33 -21.75 16.22
N PHE A 162 18.24 -22.19 17.11
CA PHE A 162 19.60 -21.66 17.21
C PHE A 162 20.37 -21.65 15.88
N MET A 163 20.26 -22.70 15.07
CA MET A 163 20.97 -22.79 13.79
C MET A 163 20.48 -21.75 12.78
N LEU A 164 19.18 -21.50 12.71
CA LEU A 164 18.60 -20.48 11.83
C LEU A 164 18.97 -19.07 12.29
N TYR A 165 18.92 -18.84 13.61
CA TYR A 165 19.39 -17.59 14.21
C TYR A 165 20.87 -17.31 13.87
N LEU A 166 21.74 -18.32 14.00
CA LEU A 166 23.16 -18.20 13.67
C LEU A 166 23.35 -17.88 12.18
N LEU A 167 22.66 -18.60 11.28
CA LEU A 167 22.73 -18.34 9.84
C LEU A 167 22.25 -16.93 9.48
N ALA A 168 21.10 -16.50 9.99
CA ALA A 168 20.56 -15.16 9.75
C ALA A 168 21.52 -14.06 10.24
N THR A 169 22.16 -14.28 11.40
CA THR A 169 23.16 -13.37 11.95
C THR A 169 24.42 -13.30 11.08
N LEU A 170 24.99 -14.45 10.72
CA LEU A 170 26.20 -14.54 9.90
C LEU A 170 26.00 -13.99 8.48
N LEU A 171 24.82 -14.17 7.90
CA LEU A 171 24.48 -13.68 6.56
C LEU A 171 23.93 -12.24 6.56
N SER A 172 23.78 -11.60 7.73
CA SER A 172 23.30 -10.21 7.82
C SER A 172 24.13 -9.19 7.04
N PRO A 173 25.48 -9.29 6.92
CA PRO A 173 26.26 -8.39 6.08
C PRO A 173 25.95 -8.55 4.58
N LEU A 174 25.69 -9.78 4.13
CA LEU A 174 25.30 -10.05 2.74
C LEU A 174 23.93 -9.43 2.44
N ARG A 175 22.95 -9.59 3.34
CA ARG A 175 21.64 -8.94 3.24
C ARG A 175 21.75 -7.42 3.21
N TRP A 176 22.65 -6.84 4.01
CA TRP A 176 22.92 -5.40 3.96
C TRP A 176 23.52 -4.97 2.62
N LEU A 177 24.49 -5.72 2.09
CA LEU A 177 25.13 -5.45 0.81
C LEU A 177 24.12 -5.48 -0.35
N GLN A 178 23.21 -6.46 -0.36
CA GLN A 178 22.11 -6.54 -1.32
C GLN A 178 21.22 -5.29 -1.27
N SER A 179 20.86 -4.81 -0.06
CA SER A 179 20.13 -3.56 0.11
C SER A 179 20.88 -2.39 -0.53
N LYS A 180 22.18 -2.25 -0.27
CA LYS A 180 22.97 -1.13 -0.79
C LYS A 180 23.19 -1.21 -2.29
N PHE A 181 23.29 -2.41 -2.85
CA PHE A 181 23.32 -2.64 -4.29
C PHE A 181 22.04 -2.15 -4.97
N VAL A 182 20.85 -2.47 -4.41
CA VAL A 182 19.58 -1.99 -4.96
C VAL A 182 19.40 -0.49 -4.71
N GLU A 183 19.71 0.01 -3.52
CA GLU A 183 19.62 1.44 -3.19
C GLU A 183 20.49 2.30 -4.09
N SER A 184 21.69 1.84 -4.46
CA SER A 184 22.57 2.60 -5.37
C SER A 184 21.96 2.73 -6.76
N TYR A 185 21.38 1.64 -7.27
CA TYR A 185 20.65 1.64 -8.54
C TYR A 185 19.48 2.63 -8.52
N LEU A 186 18.63 2.55 -7.49
CA LEU A 186 17.42 3.38 -7.41
C LEU A 186 17.74 4.87 -7.24
N LYS A 187 18.75 5.20 -6.42
CA LYS A 187 19.22 6.60 -6.27
C LYS A 187 19.70 7.18 -7.59
N TRP A 188 20.43 6.39 -8.38
CA TRP A 188 20.94 6.79 -9.68
C TRP A 188 19.81 6.88 -10.71
N LYS A 189 19.06 5.79 -10.93
CA LYS A 189 18.06 5.69 -11.99
C LYS A 189 16.91 6.68 -11.83
N LEU A 190 16.44 6.91 -10.60
CA LEU A 190 15.30 7.79 -10.31
C LEU A 190 15.73 9.20 -9.88
N HIS A 191 17.04 9.49 -9.86
CA HIS A 191 17.60 10.76 -9.42
C HIS A 191 17.06 11.25 -8.05
N LEU A 192 16.78 10.34 -7.11
CA LEU A 192 16.06 10.65 -5.86
C LEU A 192 16.68 11.78 -5.03
N LYS A 193 18.00 12.00 -5.16
CA LYS A 193 18.69 13.10 -4.48
C LYS A 193 18.19 14.48 -4.97
N LYS A 194 17.93 14.62 -6.27
CA LYS A 194 17.41 15.86 -6.89
C LYS A 194 16.08 16.29 -6.27
N TYR A 195 15.21 15.32 -5.99
CA TYR A 195 13.88 15.55 -5.46
C TYR A 195 13.78 15.45 -3.93
N ASN A 196 14.91 15.35 -3.23
CA ASN A 196 14.95 15.12 -1.77
C ASN A 196 14.09 13.91 -1.32
N MET A 197 14.07 12.86 -2.16
CA MET A 197 13.21 11.68 -2.05
C MET A 197 13.96 10.44 -1.61
N ILE A 198 15.20 10.57 -1.13
CA ILE A 198 15.95 9.44 -0.58
C ILE A 198 15.28 9.00 0.74
N PRO A 199 14.73 7.77 0.83
CA PRO A 199 14.14 7.27 2.06
C PRO A 199 15.17 7.19 3.19
N LYS A 200 14.73 7.45 4.43
CA LYS A 200 15.59 7.34 5.61
C LYS A 200 15.91 5.88 5.95
N GLN A 201 14.96 4.99 5.68
CA GLN A 201 15.08 3.55 5.86
C GLN A 201 15.85 2.87 4.73
N SER A 202 16.36 1.66 4.99
CA SER A 202 16.96 0.82 3.97
C SER A 202 15.92 0.23 3.02
N PHE A 203 16.35 -0.16 1.82
CA PHE A 203 15.50 -0.86 0.87
C PHE A 203 14.94 -2.15 1.46
N ASN A 204 15.75 -2.90 2.19
CA ASN A 204 15.29 -4.11 2.90
C ASN A 204 14.10 -3.84 3.83
N LYS A 205 14.13 -2.73 4.58
CA LYS A 205 13.03 -2.42 5.50
C LYS A 205 11.74 -2.27 4.72
N ASP A 206 11.74 -1.49 3.64
CA ASP A 206 10.56 -1.31 2.80
C ASP A 206 10.15 -2.61 2.07
N ALA A 207 11.12 -3.40 1.60
CA ALA A 207 10.88 -4.68 0.93
C ALA A 207 10.13 -5.65 1.84
N PHE A 208 10.61 -5.84 3.07
CA PHE A 208 10.03 -6.79 4.01
C PHE A 208 8.76 -6.26 4.70
N SER A 209 8.56 -4.95 4.77
CA SER A 209 7.27 -4.37 5.21
C SER A 209 6.23 -4.22 4.09
N CYS A 210 6.54 -4.67 2.87
CA CYS A 210 5.68 -4.53 1.69
C CYS A 210 5.26 -3.08 1.42
N THR A 211 6.17 -2.12 1.62
CA THR A 211 5.95 -0.68 1.41
C THR A 211 6.68 -0.14 0.18
N ILE A 212 7.29 -1.02 -0.62
CA ILE A 212 7.81 -0.68 -1.94
C ILE A 212 6.65 -0.50 -2.92
N ALA A 213 6.77 0.51 -3.78
CA ALA A 213 5.87 0.71 -4.90
C ALA A 213 6.61 0.56 -6.24
N ILE A 214 5.90 0.11 -7.27
CA ILE A 214 6.38 0.25 -8.65
C ILE A 214 6.14 1.69 -9.05
N THR A 215 7.18 2.36 -9.53
CA THR A 215 7.06 3.73 -10.07
C THR A 215 6.40 3.64 -11.44
N PRO A 216 5.32 4.39 -11.72
CA PRO A 216 4.80 4.53 -13.07
C PRO A 216 5.85 5.08 -14.04
N ASP A 217 5.73 4.72 -15.31
CA ASP A 217 6.64 5.23 -16.34
C ASP A 217 6.59 6.76 -16.39
N ASN A 218 7.77 7.35 -16.57
CA ASN A 218 7.99 8.81 -16.67
C ASN A 218 7.50 9.61 -15.44
N PHE A 219 7.23 8.98 -14.29
CA PHE A 219 6.75 9.70 -13.09
C PHE A 219 7.69 10.85 -12.68
N PHE A 220 9.01 10.60 -12.64
CA PHE A 220 9.97 11.64 -12.26
C PHE A 220 10.24 12.66 -13.38
N ASP A 221 9.94 12.33 -14.63
CA ASP A 221 9.97 13.29 -15.73
C ASP A 221 8.78 14.26 -15.60
N ARG A 222 7.63 13.76 -15.15
CA ARG A 222 6.44 14.56 -14.80
C ARG A 222 6.65 15.45 -13.57
N VAL A 223 7.49 15.01 -12.63
CA VAL A 223 7.96 15.87 -11.53
C VAL A 223 8.89 16.97 -12.06
N GLU A 224 9.75 16.66 -13.03
CA GLU A 224 10.66 17.63 -13.64
C GLU A 224 9.96 18.67 -14.50
N GLU A 225 8.96 18.27 -15.29
CA GLU A 225 8.16 19.19 -16.13
C GLU A 225 7.21 20.07 -15.31
N GLY A 226 6.93 19.69 -14.06
CA GLY A 226 6.08 20.44 -13.14
C GLY A 226 4.61 20.02 -13.13
N SER A 227 4.22 18.96 -13.85
CA SER A 227 2.84 18.42 -13.79
C SER A 227 2.57 17.63 -12.50
N ILE A 228 3.63 17.18 -11.80
CA ILE A 228 3.57 16.65 -10.44
C ILE A 228 4.39 17.52 -9.50
N ILE A 229 3.75 18.00 -8.43
CA ILE A 229 4.41 18.75 -7.36
C ILE A 229 4.54 17.86 -6.13
N LEU A 230 5.77 17.50 -5.78
CA LEU A 230 6.05 16.71 -4.57
C LEU A 230 6.10 17.61 -3.34
N LYS A 231 5.25 17.35 -2.35
CA LYS A 231 5.21 18.12 -1.10
C LYS A 231 5.32 17.22 0.11
N LYS A 232 6.37 17.43 0.91
CA LYS A 232 6.64 16.63 2.11
C LYS A 232 6.11 17.35 3.35
N SER A 233 5.24 16.69 4.12
CA SER A 233 4.78 17.20 5.41
C SER A 233 4.45 16.09 6.41
N ALA A 234 4.70 16.35 7.70
CA ALA A 234 4.31 15.45 8.78
C ALA A 234 2.80 15.46 9.03
N THR A 235 2.20 16.64 8.98
CA THR A 235 0.80 16.90 9.26
C THR A 235 0.19 17.84 8.23
N PHE A 236 -1.13 17.80 8.08
CA PHE A 236 -1.89 18.77 7.32
C PHE A 236 -3.27 18.89 7.94
N SER A 237 -3.92 20.01 7.69
CA SER A 237 -5.33 20.23 8.04
C SER A 237 -6.07 20.78 6.83
N PHE A 238 -7.39 20.66 6.85
CA PHE A 238 -8.25 21.25 5.85
C PHE A 238 -8.56 22.70 6.20
N CYS A 239 -8.75 23.50 5.16
CA CYS A 239 -9.30 24.84 5.23
C CYS A 239 -10.32 25.01 4.09
N LYS A 240 -11.04 26.12 4.07
CA LYS A 240 -12.14 26.34 3.12
C LYS A 240 -11.73 26.12 1.66
N ASN A 241 -10.57 26.63 1.25
CA ASN A 241 -10.12 26.64 -0.15
C ASN A 241 -9.05 25.58 -0.46
N GLY A 242 -8.75 24.65 0.46
CA GLY A 242 -7.68 23.66 0.24
C GLY A 242 -7.10 23.08 1.53
N LEU A 243 -5.79 22.87 1.53
CA LEU A 243 -5.06 22.26 2.65
C LEU A 243 -4.08 23.23 3.29
N MET A 244 -4.06 23.29 4.61
CA MET A 244 -3.01 23.94 5.37
C MET A 244 -1.91 22.94 5.70
N ILE A 245 -0.68 23.26 5.31
CA ILE A 245 0.48 22.39 5.52
C ILE A 245 1.37 23.04 6.57
N GLU A 246 1.83 22.23 7.52
CA GLU A 246 2.69 22.69 8.61
C GLU A 246 3.97 23.35 8.07
N GLY A 247 4.19 24.61 8.43
CA GLY A 247 5.35 25.41 8.01
C GLY A 247 5.09 26.32 6.81
N ASP A 248 3.97 26.17 6.10
CA ASP A 248 3.61 27.07 5.01
C ASP A 248 2.84 28.29 5.53
N ILE A 249 3.04 29.42 4.84
CA ILE A 249 2.37 30.70 5.16
C ILE A 249 0.95 30.74 4.55
N ALA A 250 0.76 30.08 3.41
CA ALA A 250 -0.46 30.11 2.62
C ALA A 250 -1.04 28.70 2.45
N PRO A 251 -2.37 28.57 2.34
CA PRO A 251 -3.00 27.29 2.03
C PRO A 251 -2.57 26.79 0.64
N LEU A 252 -2.38 25.48 0.53
CA LEU A 252 -2.33 24.80 -0.75
C LEU A 252 -3.75 24.77 -1.33
N GLU A 253 -4.03 25.66 -2.27
CA GLU A 253 -5.33 25.69 -2.94
C GLU A 253 -5.59 24.37 -3.66
N THR A 254 -6.76 23.78 -3.42
CA THR A 254 -7.09 22.43 -3.87
C THR A 254 -8.59 22.33 -4.05
N ASP A 255 -9.03 21.69 -5.14
CA ASP A 255 -10.46 21.48 -5.42
C ASP A 255 -10.86 20.03 -5.11
N VAL A 256 -9.91 19.10 -5.23
CA VAL A 256 -10.10 17.67 -4.97
C VAL A 256 -8.96 17.10 -4.14
N VAL A 257 -9.29 16.43 -3.04
CA VAL A 257 -8.33 15.68 -2.23
C VAL A 257 -8.60 14.19 -2.38
N ILE A 258 -7.59 13.45 -2.84
CA ILE A 258 -7.65 11.99 -2.95
C ILE A 258 -6.75 11.39 -1.87
N LEU A 259 -7.37 10.79 -0.85
CA LEU A 259 -6.68 10.13 0.25
C LEU A 259 -6.19 8.75 -0.21
N ALA A 260 -4.91 8.65 -0.54
CA ALA A 260 -4.21 7.39 -0.84
C ALA A 260 -3.47 6.88 0.40
N THR A 261 -4.19 6.86 1.53
CA THR A 261 -3.65 6.67 2.89
C THR A 261 -3.68 5.22 3.38
N GLY A 262 -4.00 4.27 2.50
CA GLY A 262 -3.98 2.84 2.75
C GLY A 262 -5.27 2.31 3.36
N TYR A 263 -5.19 1.16 4.03
CA TYR A 263 -6.37 0.44 4.53
C TYR A 263 -6.15 -0.05 5.95
N LYS A 264 -7.25 -0.22 6.68
CA LYS A 264 -7.28 -0.81 8.02
C LYS A 264 -7.65 -2.30 7.94
N GLY A 265 -6.75 -3.08 7.35
CA GLY A 265 -6.98 -4.51 7.14
C GLY A 265 -7.17 -5.32 8.43
N ASP A 266 -6.64 -4.83 9.54
CA ASP A 266 -6.89 -5.35 10.88
C ASP A 266 -8.35 -5.11 11.31
N GLU A 267 -8.86 -3.87 11.25
CA GLU A 267 -10.26 -3.58 11.57
C GLU A 267 -11.22 -4.39 10.68
N LYS A 268 -10.90 -4.53 9.39
CA LYS A 268 -11.61 -5.43 8.47
C LYS A 268 -11.68 -6.86 9.02
N LEU A 269 -10.54 -7.46 9.35
CA LEU A 269 -10.50 -8.83 9.85
C LEU A 269 -11.26 -9.00 11.18
N LYS A 270 -11.24 -7.99 12.06
CA LYS A 270 -12.04 -8.00 13.29
C LYS A 270 -13.52 -8.09 12.97
N ASN A 271 -13.98 -7.22 12.08
CA ASN A 271 -15.40 -6.96 11.86
C ASN A 271 -16.06 -8.05 10.98
N ILE A 272 -15.28 -8.92 10.34
CA ILE A 272 -15.80 -10.10 9.62
C ILE A 272 -16.46 -11.10 10.56
N PHE A 273 -16.02 -11.19 11.82
CA PHE A 273 -16.54 -12.18 12.77
C PHE A 273 -17.55 -11.57 13.73
N VAL A 274 -18.73 -12.18 13.84
CA VAL A 274 -19.73 -11.84 14.89
C VAL A 274 -19.24 -12.32 16.28
N SER A 275 -18.52 -13.44 16.33
CA SER A 275 -18.05 -14.02 17.59
C SER A 275 -16.92 -13.19 18.21
N SER A 276 -17.14 -12.70 19.42
CA SER A 276 -16.14 -11.95 20.20
C SER A 276 -14.87 -12.77 20.51
N THR A 277 -14.99 -14.10 20.57
CA THR A 277 -13.85 -15.01 20.75
C THR A 277 -12.90 -14.96 19.55
N PHE A 278 -13.42 -15.05 18.32
CA PHE A 278 -12.58 -14.94 17.13
C PHE A 278 -11.97 -13.55 16.98
N GLN A 279 -12.73 -12.49 17.29
CA GLN A 279 -12.21 -11.13 17.30
C GLN A 279 -10.99 -10.99 18.24
N LYS A 280 -11.05 -11.58 19.44
CA LYS A 280 -9.94 -11.58 20.41
C LYS A 280 -8.73 -12.37 19.92
N TYR A 281 -8.92 -13.56 19.34
CA TYR A 281 -7.82 -14.35 18.78
C TYR A 281 -7.15 -13.68 17.57
N ILE A 282 -7.90 -12.89 16.81
CA ILE A 282 -7.35 -12.16 15.66
C ILE A 282 -6.55 -10.94 16.12
N PHE A 283 -6.99 -10.19 17.12
CA PHE A 283 -6.26 -9.00 17.56
C PHE A 283 -5.15 -9.26 18.58
N GLY A 284 -5.23 -10.36 19.35
CA GLY A 284 -4.35 -10.52 20.50
C GLY A 284 -4.50 -9.34 21.49
N ALA A 285 -3.42 -8.96 22.16
CA ALA A 285 -3.37 -7.70 22.90
C ALA A 285 -3.33 -6.50 21.93
N SER A 286 -3.99 -5.39 22.28
CA SER A 286 -4.32 -4.22 21.44
C SER A 286 -3.17 -3.47 20.74
N ASN A 287 -1.92 -3.93 20.85
CA ASN A 287 -0.72 -3.14 20.58
C ASN A 287 0.13 -3.72 19.44
N THR A 288 -0.25 -4.86 18.85
CA THR A 288 0.55 -5.55 17.82
C THR A 288 -0.15 -5.54 16.47
N THR A 289 0.54 -5.04 15.45
CA THR A 289 0.12 -5.17 14.05
C THR A 289 -0.12 -6.64 13.72
N VAL A 290 -1.31 -6.98 13.20
CA VAL A 290 -1.62 -8.35 12.78
C VAL A 290 -0.59 -8.80 11.72
N PRO A 291 0.18 -9.89 11.98
CA PRO A 291 1.18 -10.37 11.05
C PRO A 291 0.51 -10.84 9.75
N LEU A 292 1.17 -10.58 8.62
CA LEU A 292 0.66 -10.92 7.30
C LEU A 292 0.52 -12.43 7.07
N TYR A 293 1.31 -13.22 7.79
CA TYR A 293 1.31 -14.68 7.76
C TYR A 293 1.11 -15.21 9.18
N ARG A 294 0.16 -16.14 9.34
CA ARG A 294 -0.09 -16.92 10.55
C ARG A 294 -0.09 -18.38 10.20
#